data_AF-A0A8B6G0V9-F1
#
_entry.id   AF-A0A8B6G0V9-F1
#
_cell.length_a   1.000
_cell.length_b   1.000
_cell.length_c   1.000
_cell.angle_alpha   90.00
_cell.angle_beta   90.00
_cell.angle_gamma   90.00
#
_symmetry.space_group_name_H-M   'P 1'
#
loop_
_entity.id
_entity.type
_entity.pdbx_description
1 polymer ?
#
loop_
_entity_poly.entity_id
_entity_poly.type
_entity_poly.pdbx_seq_one_letter_code
_entity_poly.pdbx_strand_id
1 'polypeptide(L)'
;MHQPIKSSLSHDKTRERLQPIQQMTHTRSQSFTIDAQDQSTKIESAGNVSFQPDSGSMLYSKSQEKLSTSLSNTSLNNQSIHDVVISNQPKTPQTNDPKKLVEQIQFLQRQLERAKASGGSKIPVDETVQRIINGEQYSLEMYKSKDDKFALLDRAIKLHDGNAITAIILFIKKTIKPSIFNLELQRRPVAANHLISYMKAHFDLKELEDLLGMLGRNEEAAMLKYKQAVSISDAGAKLKSLDMCLRAHFSANPQLSSETPLLQEHIALLERQRPIEDSDRKAELSGTVMMFKQYPRKASILNMSAVTTLYYCCFYHSSEGENHLACPEAIRKQHQLTDKQFVWTALSARARLKQWNGVDELLTTKVIYLKT
;
A
#
# COMPACT_ATOMS: atom_id res chain seq x y z
N MET A 1 -47.37 -74.63 -38.91
CA MET A 1 -46.64 -74.30 -40.15
C MET A 1 -46.46 -72.78 -40.21
N HIS A 2 -45.21 -72.35 -40.40
CA HIS A 2 -44.74 -71.04 -40.88
C HIS A 2 -45.23 -69.73 -40.22
N GLN A 3 -44.35 -69.14 -39.41
CA GLN A 3 -44.02 -67.70 -39.42
C GLN A 3 -43.41 -67.32 -40.81
N PRO A 4 -43.22 -66.04 -41.25
CA PRO A 4 -42.73 -64.92 -40.41
C PRO A 4 -42.86 -63.41 -40.85
N ILE A 5 -42.52 -62.50 -39.91
CA ILE A 5 -41.62 -61.30 -40.01
C ILE A 5 -42.04 -59.91 -40.61
N LYS A 6 -41.63 -58.84 -39.87
CA LYS A 6 -41.33 -57.40 -40.20
C LYS A 6 -42.53 -56.45 -40.44
N SER A 7 -42.55 -55.14 -40.09
CA SER A 7 -41.55 -54.15 -39.61
C SER A 7 -42.21 -52.82 -39.18
N SER A 8 -41.44 -52.01 -38.40
CA SER A 8 -41.17 -50.56 -38.52
C SER A 8 -42.14 -49.42 -38.06
N LEU A 9 -41.53 -48.47 -37.31
CA LEU A 9 -41.79 -47.00 -37.12
C LEU A 9 -43.13 -46.57 -36.46
N SER A 10 -43.31 -45.48 -35.71
CA SER A 10 -42.52 -44.37 -35.12
C SER A 10 -43.47 -43.44 -34.32
N HIS A 11 -42.93 -42.52 -33.51
CA HIS A 11 -43.57 -41.35 -32.82
C HIS A 11 -44.14 -41.63 -31.40
N ASP A 12 -44.09 -40.74 -30.39
CA ASP A 12 -43.82 -39.29 -30.36
C ASP A 12 -43.30 -38.83 -28.96
N LYS A 13 -42.85 -37.58 -28.93
CA LYS A 13 -42.24 -36.70 -27.90
C LYS A 13 -42.72 -36.82 -26.44
N THR A 14 -41.80 -36.51 -25.51
CA THR A 14 -42.05 -35.50 -24.47
C THR A 14 -40.77 -34.75 -24.09
N ARG A 15 -40.87 -33.43 -23.97
CA ARG A 15 -39.79 -32.43 -23.87
C ARG A 15 -39.86 -31.83 -22.46
N GLU A 16 -38.86 -32.05 -21.61
CA GLU A 16 -38.73 -31.35 -20.33
C GLU A 16 -37.68 -30.24 -20.38
N ARG A 17 -38.01 -29.17 -19.66
CA ARG A 17 -37.49 -27.81 -19.74
C ARG A 17 -36.47 -27.60 -18.62
N LEU A 18 -35.20 -27.36 -18.96
CA LEU A 18 -34.14 -27.07 -17.99
C LEU A 18 -34.25 -25.62 -17.46
N GLN A 19 -34.23 -25.47 -16.13
CA GLN A 19 -34.01 -24.20 -15.45
C GLN A 19 -32.50 -23.97 -15.17
N PRO A 20 -32.02 -22.71 -15.15
CA PRO A 20 -30.61 -22.42 -14.88
C PRO A 20 -30.30 -22.39 -13.38
N ILE A 21 -29.22 -23.08 -12.98
CA ILE A 21 -28.72 -23.13 -11.60
C ILE A 21 -27.93 -21.85 -11.28
N GLN A 22 -28.26 -21.25 -10.13
CA GLN A 22 -27.70 -20.03 -9.55
C GLN A 22 -26.18 -20.10 -9.27
N GLN A 23 -25.55 -18.94 -9.41
CA GLN A 23 -24.16 -18.62 -9.08
C GLN A 23 -23.90 -18.80 -7.57
N MET A 24 -22.82 -19.51 -7.21
CA MET A 24 -22.23 -19.46 -5.87
C MET A 24 -20.86 -18.78 -5.93
N THR A 25 -20.78 -17.60 -5.32
CA THR A 25 -19.55 -16.91 -4.96
C THR A 25 -19.03 -17.49 -3.65
N HIS A 26 -17.78 -17.97 -3.62
CA HIS A 26 -17.16 -18.41 -2.36
C HIS A 26 -16.32 -17.29 -1.75
N THR A 27 -16.84 -16.78 -0.64
CA THR A 27 -16.19 -15.93 0.36
C THR A 27 -15.26 -16.74 1.26
N ARG A 28 -14.06 -16.19 1.48
CA ARG A 28 -13.28 -16.10 2.74
C ARG A 28 -13.46 -17.23 3.78
N SER A 29 -12.46 -18.09 3.91
CA SER A 29 -12.32 -19.01 5.04
C SER A 29 -11.87 -18.24 6.30
N GLN A 30 -12.73 -18.18 7.31
CA GLN A 30 -12.34 -17.97 8.70
C GLN A 30 -12.36 -19.33 9.41
N SER A 31 -11.27 -19.67 10.11
CA SER A 31 -11.19 -20.83 10.97
C SER A 31 -11.56 -20.43 12.40
N PHE A 32 -12.60 -21.08 12.94
CA PHE A 32 -13.07 -20.99 14.32
C PHE A 32 -12.25 -21.90 15.24
N THR A 33 -11.92 -21.38 16.43
CA THR A 33 -11.35 -22.11 17.57
C THR A 33 -12.48 -22.55 18.49
N ILE A 34 -12.34 -23.71 19.13
CA ILE A 34 -13.32 -24.36 20.01
C ILE A 34 -13.34 -23.66 21.39
N ASP A 35 -14.55 -23.36 21.88
CA ASP A 35 -14.87 -22.79 23.19
C ASP A 35 -14.81 -23.80 24.35
N ALA A 36 -14.44 -23.31 25.53
CA ALA A 36 -14.83 -23.86 26.83
C ALA A 36 -15.26 -22.73 27.78
N GLN A 37 -16.56 -22.72 28.07
CA GLN A 37 -17.30 -22.26 29.27
C GLN A 37 -17.06 -20.85 29.88
N ASP A 38 -18.10 -20.02 29.69
CA ASP A 38 -19.00 -19.43 30.72
C ASP A 38 -18.45 -18.42 31.75
N GLN A 39 -18.83 -17.13 31.61
CA GLN A 39 -19.76 -16.47 32.54
C GLN A 39 -20.13 -15.04 32.10
N SER A 40 -21.43 -14.77 32.26
CA SER A 40 -22.25 -13.56 32.13
C SER A 40 -21.62 -12.20 32.48
N THR A 41 -21.88 -11.16 31.66
CA THR A 41 -22.62 -9.95 32.07
C THR A 41 -23.05 -9.11 30.85
N LYS A 42 -24.35 -8.80 30.78
CA LYS A 42 -25.01 -7.78 29.92
C LYS A 42 -24.43 -6.39 30.17
N ILE A 43 -24.29 -5.53 29.14
CA ILE A 43 -24.85 -4.14 29.05
C ILE A 43 -25.04 -3.78 27.55
N GLU A 44 -26.04 -2.93 27.31
CA GLU A 44 -26.83 -2.64 26.12
C GLU A 44 -26.22 -1.72 25.05
N SER A 45 -26.79 -1.87 23.84
CA SER A 45 -27.10 -0.89 22.78
C SER A 45 -26.26 0.39 22.57
N ALA A 46 -25.74 0.55 21.35
CA ALA A 46 -26.08 1.70 20.48
C ALA A 46 -25.46 1.55 19.07
N GLY A 47 -26.21 1.94 18.04
CA GLY A 47 -25.63 2.60 16.86
C GLY A 47 -25.20 1.73 15.69
N ASN A 48 -26.17 1.39 14.84
CA ASN A 48 -25.95 0.95 13.47
C ASN A 48 -25.41 2.13 12.64
N VAL A 49 -24.17 2.06 12.13
CA VAL A 49 -23.66 3.04 11.15
C VAL A 49 -23.06 2.31 9.95
N SER A 50 -23.80 2.41 8.85
CA SER A 50 -23.40 2.09 7.48
C SER A 50 -22.21 2.96 7.04
N PHE A 51 -21.09 2.33 6.68
CA PHE A 51 -19.98 3.01 6.01
C PHE A 51 -20.18 2.93 4.48
N GLN A 52 -20.63 4.04 3.90
CA GLN A 52 -20.41 4.36 2.48
C GLN A 52 -19.03 5.03 2.34
N PRO A 53 -18.27 4.79 1.26
CA PRO A 53 -17.03 5.49 0.99
C PRO A 53 -17.35 6.83 0.32
N ASP A 54 -17.30 7.91 1.09
CA ASP A 54 -17.44 9.24 0.52
C ASP A 54 -16.10 9.71 -0.06
N SER A 55 -16.15 10.09 -1.33
CA SER A 55 -14.99 10.43 -2.15
C SER A 55 -14.60 11.89 -1.90
N GLY A 56 -13.76 12.12 -0.90
CA GLY A 56 -13.15 13.42 -0.61
C GLY A 56 -11.77 13.56 -1.25
N SER A 57 -11.70 13.96 -2.52
CA SER A 57 -10.44 14.31 -3.19
C SER A 57 -9.95 15.68 -2.72
N MET A 58 -8.98 15.75 -1.81
CA MET A 58 -8.16 16.96 -1.60
C MET A 58 -6.91 16.87 -2.49
N LEU A 59 -6.98 17.54 -3.64
CA LEU A 59 -5.87 17.77 -4.56
C LEU A 59 -5.09 19.01 -4.10
N TYR A 60 -3.86 18.84 -3.60
CA TYR A 60 -2.87 19.92 -3.58
C TYR A 60 -2.08 19.88 -4.88
N SER A 61 -2.47 20.73 -5.83
CA SER A 61 -1.74 20.98 -7.06
C SER A 61 -0.69 22.07 -6.83
N LYS A 62 0.54 21.70 -7.19
CA LYS A 62 1.72 22.54 -7.43
C LYS A 62 1.42 23.48 -8.58
N SER A 63 1.69 24.78 -8.48
CA SER A 63 1.60 25.66 -9.66
C SER A 63 2.65 26.77 -9.64
N GLN A 64 3.53 26.70 -10.65
CA GLN A 64 4.29 27.82 -11.20
C GLN A 64 3.40 28.61 -12.16
N GLU A 65 3.78 29.87 -12.34
CA GLU A 65 3.16 30.94 -13.13
C GLU A 65 2.86 30.61 -14.61
N LYS A 66 1.75 31.17 -15.14
CA LYS A 66 1.76 32.22 -16.19
C LYS A 66 0.35 32.53 -16.73
N LEU A 67 0.07 33.83 -16.81
CA LEU A 67 -0.73 34.60 -17.78
C LEU A 67 -2.06 34.04 -18.34
N SER A 68 -3.12 34.85 -18.17
CA SER A 68 -3.93 35.53 -19.22
C SER A 68 -5.47 35.40 -19.13
N THR A 69 -6.09 36.58 -19.05
CA THR A 69 -7.31 37.08 -19.72
C THR A 69 -8.74 36.63 -19.37
N SER A 70 -9.57 37.68 -19.24
CA SER A 70 -11.03 37.78 -19.48
C SER A 70 -11.97 37.30 -18.38
N LEU A 71 -13.09 37.92 -18.01
CA LEU A 71 -13.71 39.27 -18.14
C LEU A 71 -15.13 39.07 -17.60
N SER A 72 -15.65 40.01 -16.80
CA SER A 72 -17.06 40.48 -16.68
C SER A 72 -17.44 40.81 -15.23
N ASN A 73 -18.22 41.83 -14.91
CA ASN A 73 -18.58 43.10 -15.52
C ASN A 73 -19.27 43.88 -14.39
N THR A 74 -18.73 45.03 -13.98
CA THR A 74 -19.54 46.02 -13.24
C THR A 74 -19.14 47.42 -13.64
N SER A 75 -20.18 48.24 -13.78
CA SER A 75 -20.25 49.42 -14.62
C SER A 75 -19.34 50.57 -14.18
N LEU A 76 -18.85 51.24 -15.21
CA LEU A 76 -18.05 52.45 -15.31
C LEU A 76 -18.42 53.56 -14.31
N ASN A 77 -17.43 54.00 -13.53
CA ASN A 77 -17.23 55.42 -13.30
C ASN A 77 -15.76 55.73 -13.56
N ASN A 78 -15.50 56.50 -14.63
CA ASN A 78 -14.17 56.86 -15.09
C ASN A 78 -13.55 57.92 -14.17
N GLN A 79 -12.69 57.50 -13.24
CA GLN A 79 -11.58 58.32 -12.77
C GLN A 79 -10.29 57.53 -13.01
N SER A 80 -9.27 58.21 -13.52
CA SER A 80 -8.01 57.59 -13.91
C SER A 80 -7.32 56.98 -12.69
N ILE A 81 -6.61 55.86 -12.87
CA ILE A 81 -5.74 55.23 -11.84
C ILE A 81 -4.71 56.23 -11.29
N HIS A 82 -4.44 57.31 -12.04
CA HIS A 82 -3.63 58.43 -11.58
C HIS A 82 -4.25 59.20 -10.39
N ASP A 83 -5.58 59.23 -10.23
CA ASP A 83 -6.27 60.01 -9.19
C ASP A 83 -6.38 59.26 -7.84
N VAL A 84 -6.43 57.93 -7.85
CA VAL A 84 -6.42 57.12 -6.61
C VAL A 84 -5.01 57.00 -6.02
N VAL A 85 -3.98 57.02 -6.88
CA VAL A 85 -2.57 57.02 -6.42
C VAL A 85 -2.16 58.39 -5.86
N ILE A 86 -2.79 59.49 -6.28
CA ILE A 86 -2.56 60.83 -5.71
C ILE A 86 -3.20 60.99 -4.31
N SER A 87 -4.27 60.24 -3.98
CA SER A 87 -4.97 60.39 -2.70
C SER A 87 -4.37 59.63 -1.52
N ASN A 88 -3.46 58.68 -1.74
CA ASN A 88 -2.82 57.88 -0.68
C ASN A 88 -1.28 57.97 -0.64
N GLN A 89 -0.68 58.95 -1.32
CA GLN A 89 0.67 59.35 -0.92
C GLN A 89 0.59 60.07 0.43
N PRO A 90 1.47 59.75 1.40
CA PRO A 90 1.67 60.65 2.52
C PRO A 90 2.13 61.99 1.92
N LYS A 91 1.27 63.02 2.02
CA LYS A 91 1.66 64.39 1.72
C LYS A 91 2.95 64.65 2.47
N THR A 92 4.06 64.77 1.77
CA THR A 92 5.29 65.31 2.34
C THR A 92 5.01 66.76 2.70
N PRO A 93 4.98 67.15 3.99
CA PRO A 93 5.20 68.55 4.28
C PRO A 93 6.65 68.83 3.87
N GLN A 94 6.84 69.67 2.86
CA GLN A 94 8.14 70.31 2.66
C GLN A 94 8.41 71.22 3.87
N THR A 95 8.89 70.63 4.95
CA THR A 95 9.49 71.35 6.06
C THR A 95 10.96 70.97 6.06
N ASN A 96 11.80 71.85 5.52
CA ASN A 96 13.27 71.81 5.63
C ASN A 96 13.73 72.10 7.07
N ASP A 97 12.97 71.67 8.08
CA ASP A 97 13.32 71.80 9.48
C ASP A 97 14.12 70.55 9.88
N PRO A 98 15.45 70.65 10.03
CA PRO A 98 16.29 69.50 10.35
C PRO A 98 15.90 68.84 11.67
N LYS A 99 15.26 69.60 12.58
CA LYS A 99 14.80 69.10 13.89
C LYS A 99 13.67 68.08 13.77
N LYS A 100 12.67 68.30 12.92
CA LYS A 100 11.54 67.36 12.74
C LYS A 100 11.96 66.09 11.99
N LEU A 101 12.90 66.21 11.06
CA LEU A 101 13.52 65.05 10.40
C LEU A 101 14.35 64.22 11.38
N VAL A 102 15.12 64.86 12.26
CA VAL A 102 15.87 64.17 13.33
C VAL A 102 14.92 63.50 14.33
N GLU A 103 13.83 64.15 14.71
CA GLU A 103 12.80 63.56 15.58
C GLU A 103 12.11 62.36 14.92
N GLN A 104 11.82 62.42 13.63
CA GLN A 104 11.26 61.30 12.87
C GLN A 104 12.27 60.14 12.75
N ILE A 105 13.55 60.44 12.51
CA ILE A 105 14.63 59.44 12.49
C ILE A 105 14.79 58.80 13.87
N GLN A 106 14.76 59.58 14.95
CA GLN A 106 14.84 59.06 16.32
C GLN A 106 13.61 58.24 16.71
N PHE A 107 12.43 58.64 16.25
CA PHE A 107 11.19 57.90 16.46
C PHE A 107 11.17 56.58 15.69
N LEU A 108 11.61 56.59 14.44
CA LEU A 108 11.80 55.38 13.63
C LEU A 108 12.90 54.49 14.19
N GLN A 109 14.02 55.06 14.66
CA GLN A 109 15.06 54.32 15.37
C GLN A 109 14.53 53.70 16.66
N ARG A 110 13.73 54.41 17.45
CA ARG A 110 13.07 53.86 18.65
C ARG A 110 12.07 52.76 18.32
N GLN A 111 11.32 52.88 17.23
CA GLN A 111 10.42 51.82 16.78
C GLN A 111 11.19 50.61 16.26
N LEU A 112 12.31 50.82 15.57
CA LEU A 112 13.19 49.76 15.08
C LEU A 112 13.95 49.09 16.23
N GLU A 113 14.39 49.84 17.25
CA GLU A 113 14.94 49.33 18.51
C GLU A 113 13.88 48.55 19.30
N ARG A 114 12.65 49.05 19.42
CA ARG A 114 11.53 48.33 20.06
C ARG A 114 11.14 47.09 19.27
N ALA A 115 11.16 47.13 17.94
CA ALA A 115 10.90 45.98 17.07
C ALA A 115 12.07 44.97 17.08
N LYS A 116 13.31 45.42 17.28
CA LYS A 116 14.47 44.54 17.54
C LYS A 116 14.41 43.93 18.94
N ALA A 117 13.95 44.68 19.93
CA ALA A 117 13.77 44.23 21.30
C ALA A 117 12.55 43.29 21.45
N SER A 118 11.47 43.52 20.70
CA SER A 118 10.28 42.66 20.68
C SER A 118 10.37 41.51 19.66
N GLY A 119 11.23 41.63 18.64
CA GLY A 119 11.41 40.66 17.57
C GLY A 119 12.56 39.67 17.77
N GLY A 120 13.13 39.55 18.97
CA GLY A 120 14.41 38.85 19.11
C GLY A 120 14.70 38.15 20.44
N SER A 121 13.74 38.03 21.36
CA SER A 121 13.96 37.18 22.55
C SER A 121 13.47 35.77 22.27
N LYS A 122 14.38 34.80 22.38
CA LYS A 122 14.08 33.37 22.28
C LYS A 122 13.05 33.03 23.35
N ILE A 123 11.82 32.75 22.92
CA ILE A 123 10.78 32.20 23.81
C ILE A 123 11.34 30.89 24.41
N PRO A 124 11.17 30.64 25.71
CA PRO A 124 11.62 29.40 26.33
C PRO A 124 11.12 28.18 25.55
N VAL A 125 11.97 27.16 25.44
CA VAL A 125 11.64 25.91 24.72
C VAL A 125 10.31 25.32 25.20
N ASP A 126 10.09 25.34 26.51
CA ASP A 126 8.87 24.84 27.15
C ASP A 126 7.62 25.56 26.69
N GLU A 127 7.68 26.89 26.65
CA GLU A 127 6.55 27.72 26.27
C GLU A 127 6.24 27.57 24.78
N THR A 128 7.27 27.51 23.92
CA THR A 128 7.05 27.27 22.49
C THR A 128 6.43 25.91 22.22
N VAL A 129 6.86 24.85 22.92
CA VAL A 129 6.27 23.53 22.74
C VAL A 129 4.83 23.50 23.23
N GLN A 130 4.51 24.17 24.34
CA GLN A 130 3.13 24.35 24.79
C GLN A 130 2.27 25.12 23.76
N ARG A 131 2.80 26.17 23.15
CA ARG A 131 2.10 26.89 22.07
C ARG A 131 1.80 25.98 20.88
N ILE A 132 2.73 25.12 20.49
CA ILE A 132 2.51 24.14 19.42
C ILE A 132 1.38 23.18 19.78
N ILE A 133 1.39 22.65 21.02
CA ILE A 133 0.36 21.72 21.51
C ILE A 133 -1.01 22.39 21.55
N ASN A 134 -1.06 23.64 22.02
CA ASN A 134 -2.29 24.43 22.11
C ASN A 134 -2.79 24.94 20.75
N GLY A 135 -2.02 24.76 19.67
CA GLY A 135 -2.34 25.27 18.33
C GLY A 135 -2.20 26.79 18.19
N GLU A 136 -1.45 27.43 19.07
CA GLU A 136 -1.16 28.86 19.04
C GLU A 136 -0.11 29.19 17.97
N GLN A 137 0.01 30.48 17.60
CA GLN A 137 1.06 30.89 16.66
C GLN A 137 2.45 30.72 17.28
N TYR A 138 3.31 29.96 16.60
CA TYR A 138 4.69 29.70 17.02
C TYR A 138 5.68 30.00 15.90
N SER A 139 6.92 30.34 16.26
CA SER A 139 8.03 30.54 15.32
C SER A 139 9.22 29.69 15.73
N LEU A 140 9.60 28.74 14.87
CA LEU A 140 10.74 27.85 15.09
C LEU A 140 12.07 28.46 14.60
N GLU A 141 12.00 29.51 13.77
CA GLU A 141 13.16 30.18 13.17
C GLU A 141 14.06 30.89 14.20
N MET A 142 13.54 31.12 15.42
CA MET A 142 14.29 31.72 16.51
C MET A 142 15.33 30.75 17.11
N TYR A 143 15.18 29.43 16.91
CA TYR A 143 16.10 28.41 17.40
C TYR A 143 17.20 28.13 16.37
N LYS A 144 18.30 28.91 16.43
CA LYS A 144 19.39 28.83 15.44
C LYS A 144 20.43 27.76 15.77
N SER A 145 20.72 27.56 17.05
CA SER A 145 21.74 26.60 17.52
C SER A 145 21.28 25.15 17.30
N LYS A 146 22.24 24.23 17.07
CA LYS A 146 21.97 22.79 17.03
C LYS A 146 21.32 22.33 18.35
N ASP A 147 21.94 22.67 19.47
CA ASP A 147 21.51 22.22 20.79
C ASP A 147 20.13 22.77 21.15
N ASP A 148 19.82 23.99 20.71
CA ASP A 148 18.51 24.62 20.89
C ASP A 148 17.40 23.88 20.16
N LYS A 149 17.68 23.45 18.92
CA LYS A 149 16.73 22.69 18.10
C LYS A 149 16.46 21.31 18.70
N PHE A 150 17.50 20.61 19.15
CA PHE A 150 17.31 19.30 19.79
C PHE A 150 16.73 19.40 21.20
N ALA A 151 17.00 20.47 21.95
CA ALA A 151 16.32 20.74 23.22
C ALA A 151 14.80 20.93 23.00
N LEU A 152 14.40 21.60 21.92
CA LEU A 152 13.00 21.72 21.52
C LEU A 152 12.37 20.35 21.24
N LEU A 153 13.08 19.50 20.51
CA LEU A 153 12.64 18.13 20.23
C LEU A 153 12.55 17.28 21.51
N ASP A 154 13.56 17.35 22.39
CA ASP A 154 13.60 16.62 23.65
C ASP A 154 12.45 17.03 24.57
N ARG A 155 12.07 18.31 24.55
CA ARG A 155 10.92 18.78 25.31
C ARG A 155 9.61 18.27 24.74
N ALA A 156 9.44 18.27 23.42
CA ALA A 156 8.26 17.70 22.76
C ALA A 156 8.12 16.19 23.03
N ILE A 157 9.23 15.44 23.03
CA ILE A 157 9.25 14.02 23.40
C ILE A 157 8.77 13.84 24.84
N LYS A 158 9.23 14.66 25.79
CA LYS A 158 8.80 14.62 27.20
C LYS A 158 7.33 14.93 27.40
N LEU A 159 6.74 15.75 26.53
CA LEU A 159 5.32 16.11 26.59
C LEU A 159 4.43 15.12 25.82
N HIS A 160 5.02 14.12 25.15
CA HIS A 160 4.33 13.03 24.46
C HIS A 160 3.31 13.48 23.39
N ASP A 161 3.48 14.68 22.82
CA ASP A 161 2.62 15.16 21.74
C ASP A 161 3.21 14.81 20.37
N GLY A 162 2.53 13.93 19.63
CA GLY A 162 2.99 13.45 18.33
C GLY A 162 3.01 14.51 17.24
N ASN A 163 2.10 15.49 17.27
CA ASN A 163 2.02 16.56 16.29
C ASN A 163 3.17 17.55 16.48
N ALA A 164 3.46 17.92 17.73
CA ALA A 164 4.58 18.77 18.10
C ALA A 164 5.92 18.11 17.74
N ILE A 165 6.11 16.83 18.07
CA ILE A 165 7.31 16.07 17.70
C ILE A 165 7.49 16.09 16.18
N THR A 166 6.43 15.84 15.42
CA THR A 166 6.47 15.80 13.94
C THR A 166 6.77 17.16 13.33
N ALA A 167 6.12 18.23 13.80
CA ALA A 167 6.38 19.59 13.31
C ALA A 167 7.83 20.02 13.56
N ILE A 168 8.34 19.75 14.76
CA ILE A 168 9.70 20.10 15.15
C ILE A 168 10.72 19.27 14.36
N ILE A 169 10.55 17.95 14.25
CA ILE A 169 11.52 17.12 13.53
C ILE A 169 11.60 17.48 12.04
N LEU A 170 10.48 17.87 11.41
CA LEU A 170 10.48 18.34 10.03
C LEU A 170 11.22 19.68 9.88
N PHE A 171 11.10 20.58 10.85
CA PHE A 171 11.89 21.81 10.88
C PHE A 171 13.39 21.51 11.05
N ILE A 172 13.76 20.59 11.94
CA ILE A 172 15.16 20.19 12.15
C ILE A 172 15.73 19.56 10.87
N LYS A 173 14.99 18.65 10.23
CA LYS A 173 15.37 17.99 8.98
C LYS A 173 15.67 19.00 7.86
N LYS A 174 14.88 20.09 7.77
CA LYS A 174 15.08 21.16 6.77
C LYS A 174 16.27 22.06 7.06
N THR A 175 16.67 22.20 8.32
CA THR A 175 17.61 23.24 8.75
C THR A 175 18.98 22.73 9.21
N ILE A 176 19.14 21.41 9.39
CA ILE A 176 20.40 20.77 9.83
C ILE A 176 20.97 19.89 8.71
N LYS A 177 22.31 19.77 8.64
CA LYS A 177 22.98 18.86 7.72
C LYS A 177 22.54 17.40 7.96
N PRO A 178 22.28 16.61 6.91
CA PRO A 178 21.77 15.24 7.04
C PRO A 178 22.58 14.34 7.98
N SER A 179 23.92 14.40 7.92
CA SER A 179 24.78 13.58 8.78
C SER A 179 24.58 13.83 10.28
N ILE A 180 24.45 15.10 10.67
CA ILE A 180 24.22 15.48 12.07
C ILE A 180 22.80 15.11 12.49
N PHE A 181 21.84 15.34 11.59
CA PHE A 181 20.44 14.97 11.82
C PHE A 181 20.30 13.47 12.12
N ASN A 182 20.90 12.61 11.28
CA ASN A 182 20.81 11.16 11.44
C ASN A 182 21.47 10.67 12.74
N LEU A 183 22.64 11.21 13.10
CA LEU A 183 23.33 10.87 14.34
C LEU A 183 22.48 11.21 15.58
N GLU A 184 21.85 12.39 15.59
CA GLU A 184 21.02 12.82 16.71
C GLU A 184 19.66 12.10 16.75
N LEU A 185 19.16 11.66 15.59
CA LEU A 185 17.92 10.92 15.48
C LEU A 185 18.07 9.46 15.94
N GLN A 186 19.23 8.82 15.68
CA GLN A 186 19.55 7.50 16.24
C GLN A 186 19.49 7.47 17.77
N ARG A 187 19.83 8.59 18.43
CA ARG A 187 19.76 8.73 19.90
C ARG A 187 18.34 8.90 20.44
N ARG A 188 17.35 9.18 19.57
CA ARG A 188 15.98 9.56 19.94
C ARG A 188 14.96 8.70 19.16
N PRO A 189 14.77 7.43 19.55
CA PRO A 189 13.94 6.48 18.80
C PRO A 189 12.47 6.91 18.71
N VAL A 190 11.94 7.61 19.72
CA VAL A 190 10.56 8.13 19.71
C VAL A 190 10.35 9.11 18.55
N ALA A 191 11.24 10.09 18.41
CA ALA A 191 11.17 11.05 17.30
C ALA A 191 11.39 10.38 15.94
N ALA A 192 12.29 9.38 15.88
CA ALA A 192 12.49 8.58 14.66
C ALA A 192 11.20 7.85 14.23
N ASN A 193 10.46 7.27 15.17
CA ASN A 193 9.18 6.60 14.90
C ASN A 193 8.12 7.57 14.37
N HIS A 194 8.02 8.78 14.93
CA HIS A 194 7.11 9.81 14.44
C HIS A 194 7.47 10.24 13.02
N LEU A 195 8.76 10.46 12.73
CA LEU A 195 9.23 10.79 11.38
C LEU A 195 8.93 9.67 10.38
N ILE A 196 9.22 8.42 10.74
CA ILE A 196 8.90 7.24 9.91
C ILE A 196 7.41 7.17 9.63
N SER A 197 6.57 7.38 10.64
CA SER A 197 5.10 7.36 10.49
C SER A 197 4.61 8.46 9.56
N TYR A 198 5.15 9.67 9.71
CA TYR A 198 4.90 10.78 8.81
C TYR A 198 5.30 10.45 7.37
N MET A 199 6.51 9.92 7.14
CA MET A 199 7.01 9.59 5.81
C MET A 199 6.22 8.44 5.16
N LYS A 200 5.78 7.45 5.95
CA LYS A 200 4.87 6.37 5.50
C LYS A 200 3.53 6.95 5.00
N ALA A 201 3.01 8.01 5.63
CA ALA A 201 1.76 8.67 5.24
C ALA A 201 1.92 9.59 4.00
N HIS A 202 3.07 10.24 3.83
CA HIS A 202 3.33 11.17 2.72
C HIS A 202 3.98 10.52 1.48
N PHE A 203 4.14 9.20 1.46
CA PHE A 203 4.63 8.40 0.32
C PHE A 203 6.03 8.76 -0.21
N ASP A 204 6.92 9.35 0.61
CA ASP A 204 8.32 9.50 0.23
C ASP A 204 9.10 8.20 0.50
N LEU A 205 8.86 7.21 -0.35
CA LEU A 205 9.33 5.84 -0.10
C LEU A 205 10.85 5.68 -0.27
N LYS A 206 11.47 6.49 -1.12
CA LYS A 206 12.92 6.44 -1.35
C LYS A 206 13.66 7.04 -0.17
N GLU A 207 13.23 8.21 0.28
CA GLU A 207 13.83 8.85 1.44
C GLU A 207 13.58 8.04 2.72
N LEU A 208 12.42 7.37 2.81
CA LEU A 208 12.10 6.49 3.93
C LEU A 208 13.02 5.26 3.97
N GLU A 209 13.34 4.66 2.84
CA GLU A 209 14.30 3.56 2.76
C GLU A 209 15.69 4.01 3.26
N ASP A 210 16.18 5.14 2.76
CA ASP A 210 17.47 5.69 3.17
C ASP A 210 17.50 5.96 4.68
N LEU A 211 16.42 6.54 5.22
CA LEU A 211 16.27 6.77 6.66
C LEU A 211 16.28 5.46 7.46
N LEU A 212 15.53 4.44 7.03
CA LEU A 212 15.46 3.16 7.72
C LEU A 212 16.83 2.44 7.70
N GLY A 213 17.54 2.49 6.57
CA GLY A 213 18.90 1.95 6.47
C GLY A 213 19.88 2.67 7.40
N MET A 214 19.81 4.01 7.47
CA MET A 214 20.65 4.79 8.39
C MET A 214 20.32 4.56 9.87
N LEU A 215 19.08 4.22 10.20
CA LEU A 215 18.67 3.85 11.55
C LEU A 215 18.99 2.37 11.89
N GLY A 216 19.58 1.61 10.97
CA GLY A 216 19.85 0.19 11.13
C GLY A 216 18.61 -0.70 11.11
N ARG A 217 17.44 -0.16 10.72
CA ARG A 217 16.15 -0.87 10.65
C ARG A 217 15.99 -1.56 9.29
N ASN A 218 16.93 -2.46 8.99
CA ASN A 218 17.02 -3.10 7.69
C ASN A 218 15.81 -4.00 7.37
N GLU A 219 15.18 -4.59 8.39
CA GLU A 219 13.97 -5.40 8.25
C GLU A 219 12.80 -4.58 7.68
N GLU A 220 12.54 -3.40 8.24
CA GLU A 220 11.49 -2.51 7.74
C GLU A 220 11.79 -1.95 6.36
N ALA A 221 13.06 -1.64 6.07
CA ALA A 221 13.48 -1.23 4.73
C ALA A 221 13.23 -2.34 3.71
N ALA A 222 13.59 -3.58 4.05
CA ALA A 222 13.35 -4.77 3.21
C ALA A 222 11.86 -4.99 2.96
N MET A 223 11.03 -4.88 4.01
CA MET A 223 9.59 -5.06 3.90
C MET A 223 8.93 -3.95 3.07
N LEU A 224 9.41 -2.71 3.18
CA LEU A 224 8.96 -1.61 2.33
C LEU A 224 9.26 -1.88 0.85
N LYS A 225 10.45 -2.40 0.56
CA LYS A 225 10.86 -2.81 -0.79
C LYS A 225 10.06 -3.98 -1.33
N TYR A 226 9.81 -4.97 -0.49
CA TYR A 226 8.96 -6.09 -0.85
C TYR A 226 7.55 -5.62 -1.20
N LYS A 227 6.96 -4.73 -0.39
CA LYS A 227 5.65 -4.12 -0.67
C LYS A 227 5.63 -3.37 -2.01
N GLN A 228 6.69 -2.64 -2.34
CA GLN A 228 6.84 -1.98 -3.64
C GLN A 228 6.87 -3.01 -4.79
N ALA A 229 7.68 -4.07 -4.65
CA ALA A 229 7.81 -5.10 -5.67
C ALA A 229 6.49 -5.83 -5.94
N VAL A 230 5.74 -6.19 -4.88
CA VAL A 230 4.45 -6.89 -5.00
C VAL A 230 3.39 -6.01 -5.68
N SER A 231 3.49 -4.68 -5.55
CA SER A 231 2.56 -3.72 -6.15
C SER A 231 2.74 -3.54 -7.67
N ILE A 232 3.81 -4.10 -8.25
CA ILE A 232 4.04 -4.03 -9.70
C ILE A 232 3.00 -4.90 -10.44
N SER A 233 2.33 -4.34 -11.44
CA SER A 233 1.30 -5.08 -12.20
C SER A 233 1.90 -6.13 -13.14
N ASP A 234 2.99 -5.80 -13.85
CA ASP A 234 3.64 -6.72 -14.77
C ASP A 234 4.41 -7.83 -14.03
N ALA A 235 4.11 -9.09 -14.35
CA ALA A 235 4.71 -10.23 -13.67
C ALA A 235 6.23 -10.36 -13.93
N GLY A 236 6.70 -9.96 -15.12
CA GLY A 236 8.13 -9.99 -15.45
C GLY A 236 8.94 -8.94 -14.69
N ALA A 237 8.44 -7.70 -14.65
CA ALA A 237 9.02 -6.61 -13.87
C ALA A 237 8.93 -6.87 -12.36
N LYS A 238 7.82 -7.43 -11.88
CA LYS A 238 7.64 -7.87 -10.50
C LYS A 238 8.72 -8.87 -10.10
N LEU A 239 8.92 -9.92 -10.89
CA LEU A 239 9.92 -10.96 -10.64
C LEU A 239 11.33 -10.35 -10.56
N LYS A 240 11.71 -9.48 -11.50
CA LYS A 240 13.00 -8.78 -11.46
C LYS A 240 13.14 -7.94 -10.18
N SER A 241 12.08 -7.22 -9.79
CA SER A 241 12.09 -6.41 -8.57
C SER A 241 12.17 -7.25 -7.31
N LEU A 242 11.52 -8.41 -7.27
CA LEU A 242 11.58 -9.35 -6.15
C LEU A 242 12.97 -10.00 -6.03
N ASP A 243 13.59 -10.40 -7.15
CA ASP A 243 14.94 -10.94 -7.17
C ASP A 243 15.98 -9.89 -6.72
N MET A 244 15.84 -8.65 -7.18
CA MET A 244 16.63 -7.52 -6.65
C MET A 244 16.42 -7.33 -5.14
N CYS A 245 15.17 -7.38 -4.67
CA CYS A 245 14.84 -7.24 -3.26
C CYS A 245 15.46 -8.38 -2.41
N LEU A 246 15.38 -9.61 -2.90
CA LEU A 246 15.99 -10.79 -2.28
C LEU A 246 17.50 -10.59 -2.12
N ARG A 247 18.20 -10.25 -3.21
CA ARG A 247 19.66 -10.10 -3.21
C ARG A 247 20.15 -8.92 -2.37
N ALA A 248 19.48 -7.77 -2.49
CA ALA A 248 19.94 -6.54 -1.85
C ALA A 248 19.59 -6.46 -0.36
N HIS A 249 18.44 -7.00 0.06
CA HIS A 249 17.93 -6.80 1.42
C HIS A 249 17.77 -8.09 2.22
N PHE A 250 17.26 -9.17 1.64
CA PHE A 250 16.99 -10.39 2.42
C PHE A 250 18.24 -11.25 2.61
N SER A 251 18.95 -11.57 1.52
CA SER A 251 20.16 -12.39 1.58
C SER A 251 21.33 -11.74 2.33
N ALA A 252 21.37 -10.40 2.38
CA ALA A 252 22.42 -9.65 3.05
C ALA A 252 22.20 -9.50 4.57
N ASN A 253 20.99 -9.75 5.07
CA ASN A 253 20.63 -9.47 6.47
C ASN A 253 20.28 -10.77 7.23
N PRO A 254 21.10 -11.20 8.20
CA PRO A 254 20.84 -12.41 8.98
C PRO A 254 19.50 -12.41 9.75
N GLN A 255 19.01 -11.22 10.12
CA GLN A 255 17.73 -11.03 10.82
C GLN A 255 16.52 -11.48 9.99
N LEU A 256 16.63 -11.50 8.66
CA LEU A 256 15.57 -11.89 7.72
C LEU A 256 15.68 -13.35 7.24
N SER A 257 16.47 -14.18 7.94
CA SER A 257 16.74 -15.55 7.54
C SER A 257 15.49 -16.43 7.48
N SER A 258 14.47 -16.13 8.28
CA SER A 258 13.22 -16.91 8.31
C SER A 258 12.26 -16.55 7.19
N GLU A 259 12.31 -15.31 6.71
CA GLU A 259 11.47 -14.74 5.66
C GLU A 259 12.07 -14.94 4.27
N THR A 260 13.41 -15.03 4.20
CA THR A 260 14.16 -15.31 2.97
C THR A 260 13.63 -16.53 2.19
N PRO A 261 13.41 -17.71 2.80
CA PRO A 261 12.86 -18.86 2.06
C PRO A 261 11.44 -18.61 1.55
N LEU A 262 10.61 -17.83 2.25
CA LEU A 262 9.26 -17.49 1.81
C LEU A 262 9.30 -16.62 0.54
N LEU A 263 10.22 -15.65 0.49
CA LEU A 263 10.43 -14.81 -0.70
C LEU A 263 10.99 -15.63 -1.88
N GLN A 264 11.94 -16.54 -1.61
CA GLN A 264 12.46 -17.46 -2.62
C GLN A 264 11.36 -18.35 -3.20
N GLU A 265 10.49 -18.89 -2.35
CA GLU A 265 9.35 -19.70 -2.79
C GLU A 265 8.37 -18.88 -3.64
N HIS A 266 8.09 -17.63 -3.23
CA HIS A 266 7.24 -16.72 -4.00
C HIS A 266 7.82 -16.44 -5.40
N ILE A 267 9.13 -16.19 -5.50
CA ILE A 267 9.83 -15.98 -6.77
C ILE A 267 9.75 -17.26 -7.63
N ALA A 268 10.08 -18.42 -7.05
CA ALA A 268 10.07 -19.70 -7.75
C ALA A 268 8.67 -20.07 -8.28
N LEU A 269 7.62 -19.78 -7.51
CA LEU A 269 6.24 -19.99 -7.94
C LEU A 269 5.89 -19.08 -9.13
N LEU A 270 6.23 -17.79 -9.05
CA LEU A 270 5.92 -16.83 -10.12
C LEU A 270 6.72 -17.14 -11.40
N GLU A 271 7.99 -17.53 -11.27
CA GLU A 271 8.84 -18.03 -12.36
C GLU A 271 8.20 -19.20 -13.09
N ARG A 272 7.55 -20.11 -12.36
CA ARG A 272 6.85 -21.26 -12.92
C ARG A 272 5.50 -20.90 -13.52
N GLN A 273 4.73 -20.01 -12.88
CA GLN A 273 3.40 -19.60 -13.35
C GLN A 273 3.46 -18.87 -14.70
N ARG A 274 4.48 -18.03 -14.94
CA ARG A 274 4.61 -17.23 -16.16
C ARG A 274 4.60 -18.04 -17.47
N PRO A 275 5.48 -19.04 -17.67
CA PRO A 275 5.48 -19.82 -18.91
C PRO A 275 4.19 -20.66 -19.08
N ILE A 276 3.60 -21.14 -18.00
CA ILE A 276 2.33 -21.87 -18.04
C ILE A 276 1.20 -20.95 -18.51
N GLU A 277 1.07 -19.76 -17.90
CA GLU A 277 0.08 -18.76 -18.29
C GLU A 277 0.26 -18.35 -19.75
N ASP A 278 1.48 -18.07 -20.19
CA ASP A 278 1.76 -17.65 -21.56
C ASP A 278 1.45 -18.76 -22.58
N SER A 279 1.73 -20.02 -22.25
CA SER A 279 1.39 -21.17 -23.08
C SER A 279 -0.12 -21.37 -23.16
N ASP A 280 -0.80 -21.41 -22.01
CA ASP A 280 -2.23 -21.69 -21.92
C ASP A 280 -3.09 -20.58 -22.50
N ARG A 281 -2.69 -19.31 -22.30
CA ARG A 281 -3.35 -18.16 -22.93
C ARG A 281 -3.26 -18.22 -24.45
N LYS A 282 -2.12 -18.64 -25.01
CA LYS A 282 -1.98 -18.84 -26.46
C LYS A 282 -2.86 -19.99 -26.96
N ALA A 283 -2.87 -21.10 -26.23
CA ALA A 283 -3.69 -22.28 -26.56
C ALA A 283 -5.21 -22.01 -26.45
N GLU A 284 -5.62 -21.16 -25.51
CA GLU A 284 -6.99 -20.68 -25.37
C GLU A 284 -7.38 -19.80 -26.58
N LEU A 285 -6.52 -18.83 -26.95
CA LEU A 285 -6.74 -17.96 -28.11
C LEU A 285 -6.76 -18.72 -29.45
N SER A 286 -5.93 -19.75 -29.59
CA SER A 286 -5.91 -20.59 -30.79
C SER A 286 -7.12 -21.53 -30.87
N GLY A 287 -7.86 -21.71 -29.76
CA GLY A 287 -9.00 -22.61 -29.67
C GLY A 287 -8.67 -24.08 -29.96
N THR A 288 -7.40 -24.46 -29.92
CA THR A 288 -6.95 -25.79 -30.33
C THR A 288 -7.17 -26.82 -29.22
N VAL A 289 -7.08 -26.40 -27.96
CA VAL A 289 -7.21 -27.27 -26.80
C VAL A 289 -8.67 -27.38 -26.38
N MET A 290 -9.25 -28.59 -26.53
CA MET A 290 -10.65 -28.86 -26.21
C MET A 290 -10.99 -28.63 -24.73
N MET A 291 -10.03 -28.82 -23.82
CA MET A 291 -10.24 -28.58 -22.39
C MET A 291 -10.61 -27.12 -22.10
N PHE A 292 -9.96 -26.13 -22.73
CA PHE A 292 -10.30 -24.72 -22.55
C PHE A 292 -11.63 -24.35 -23.19
N LYS A 293 -12.08 -25.08 -24.22
CA LYS A 293 -13.42 -24.89 -24.80
C LYS A 293 -14.52 -25.42 -23.89
N GLN A 294 -14.33 -26.62 -23.34
CA GLN A 294 -15.30 -27.25 -22.45
C GLN A 294 -15.34 -26.55 -21.08
N TYR A 295 -14.18 -26.09 -20.61
CA TYR A 295 -14.02 -25.39 -19.33
C TYR A 295 -13.16 -24.12 -19.50
N PRO A 296 -13.76 -23.00 -19.92
CA PRO A 296 -13.05 -21.74 -20.11
C PRO A 296 -12.31 -21.28 -18.87
N ARG A 297 -11.11 -20.72 -19.05
CA ARG A 297 -10.31 -20.24 -17.92
C ARG A 297 -10.97 -18.98 -17.35
N LYS A 298 -11.19 -18.97 -16.04
CA LYS A 298 -11.89 -17.86 -15.36
C LYS A 298 -10.98 -16.69 -15.00
N ALA A 299 -9.71 -16.96 -14.79
CA ALA A 299 -8.72 -15.99 -14.35
C ALA A 299 -7.32 -16.49 -14.71
N SER A 300 -6.36 -15.57 -14.70
CA SER A 300 -4.95 -15.90 -14.81
C SER A 300 -4.45 -16.62 -13.55
N ILE A 301 -3.50 -17.53 -13.72
CA ILE A 301 -2.83 -18.22 -12.61
C ILE A 301 -1.75 -17.36 -11.93
N LEU A 302 -1.39 -16.21 -12.51
CA LEU A 302 -0.33 -15.34 -11.99
C LEU A 302 -0.70 -14.79 -10.61
N ASN A 303 0.26 -14.83 -9.68
CA ASN A 303 0.11 -14.39 -8.28
C ASN A 303 -0.91 -15.22 -7.47
N MET A 304 -1.38 -16.36 -8.00
CA MET A 304 -2.19 -17.29 -7.22
C MET A 304 -1.32 -18.09 -6.26
N SER A 305 -1.93 -18.62 -5.19
CA SER A 305 -1.22 -19.47 -4.23
C SER A 305 -0.74 -20.79 -4.87
N ALA A 306 0.28 -21.43 -4.29
CA ALA A 306 0.77 -22.73 -4.77
C ALA A 306 -0.35 -23.79 -4.83
N VAL A 307 -1.28 -23.79 -3.88
CA VAL A 307 -2.45 -24.71 -3.87
C VAL A 307 -3.42 -24.39 -4.99
N THR A 308 -3.67 -23.12 -5.29
CA THR A 308 -4.51 -22.70 -6.41
C THR A 308 -3.87 -23.04 -7.75
N THR A 309 -2.55 -22.85 -7.88
CA THR A 309 -1.80 -23.26 -9.06
C THR A 309 -1.81 -24.78 -9.21
N LEU A 310 -1.65 -25.53 -8.12
CA LEU A 310 -1.79 -26.98 -8.14
C LEU A 310 -3.20 -27.40 -8.60
N TYR A 311 -4.25 -26.78 -8.06
CA TYR A 311 -5.62 -27.05 -8.49
C TYR A 311 -5.78 -26.83 -10.00
N TYR A 312 -5.29 -25.70 -10.51
CA TYR A 312 -5.33 -25.38 -11.93
C TYR A 312 -4.63 -26.46 -12.76
N CYS A 313 -3.43 -26.87 -12.35
CA CYS A 313 -2.67 -27.92 -13.01
C CYS A 313 -3.36 -29.29 -12.95
N CYS A 314 -3.96 -29.66 -11.81
CA CYS A 314 -4.78 -30.87 -11.70
C CYS A 314 -6.03 -30.82 -12.59
N PHE A 315 -6.54 -29.63 -12.89
CA PHE A 315 -7.75 -29.46 -13.67
C PHE A 315 -7.49 -29.45 -15.18
N TYR A 316 -6.42 -28.78 -15.63
CA TYR A 316 -6.15 -28.59 -17.06
C TYR A 316 -5.02 -29.49 -17.60
N HIS A 317 -4.10 -29.94 -16.73
CA HIS A 317 -2.83 -30.57 -17.11
C HIS A 317 -2.60 -31.92 -16.40
N SER A 318 -3.68 -32.63 -16.05
CA SER A 318 -3.60 -33.89 -15.29
C SER A 318 -2.92 -35.05 -16.02
N SER A 319 -2.88 -35.00 -17.36
CA SER A 319 -2.30 -36.02 -18.24
C SER A 319 -0.86 -35.71 -18.65
N GLU A 320 -0.31 -34.57 -18.24
CA GLU A 320 1.02 -34.14 -18.65
C GLU A 320 2.11 -34.91 -17.89
N GLY A 321 3.17 -35.30 -18.60
CA GLY A 321 4.30 -36.02 -18.01
C GLY A 321 5.10 -35.18 -17.02
N GLU A 322 5.93 -35.84 -16.19
CA GLU A 322 6.71 -35.18 -15.12
C GLU A 322 7.63 -34.05 -15.62
N ASN A 323 8.05 -34.11 -16.88
CA ASN A 323 8.91 -33.09 -17.50
C ASN A 323 8.16 -31.80 -17.86
N HIS A 324 6.83 -31.77 -17.79
CA HIS A 324 6.06 -30.59 -18.12
C HIS A 324 5.99 -29.63 -16.92
N LEU A 325 6.21 -28.34 -17.18
CA LEU A 325 6.10 -27.26 -16.18
C LEU A 325 4.75 -27.22 -15.46
N ALA A 326 3.66 -27.66 -16.09
CA ALA A 326 2.32 -27.67 -15.51
C ALA A 326 1.95 -29.00 -14.84
N CYS A 327 2.88 -29.95 -14.77
CA CYS A 327 2.62 -31.25 -14.14
C CYS A 327 2.31 -31.08 -12.63
N PRO A 328 1.16 -31.62 -12.13
CA PRO A 328 0.78 -31.50 -10.74
C PRO A 328 1.79 -32.06 -9.74
N GLU A 329 2.40 -33.21 -10.03
CA GLU A 329 3.40 -33.83 -9.16
C GLU A 329 4.68 -33.01 -9.09
N ALA A 330 5.08 -32.37 -10.20
CA ALA A 330 6.24 -31.50 -10.22
C ALA A 330 6.01 -30.21 -9.40
N ILE A 331 4.79 -29.68 -9.35
CA ILE A 331 4.43 -28.55 -8.46
C ILE A 331 4.45 -28.98 -7.00
N ARG A 332 3.88 -30.15 -6.69
CA ARG A 332 3.90 -30.72 -5.34
C ARG A 332 5.32 -30.89 -4.83
N LYS A 333 6.21 -31.49 -5.64
CA LYS A 333 7.63 -31.72 -5.30
C LYS A 333 8.37 -30.39 -5.06
N GLN A 334 8.21 -29.41 -5.96
CA GLN A 334 8.92 -28.13 -5.86
C GLN A 334 8.50 -27.29 -4.64
N HIS A 335 7.19 -27.22 -4.36
CA HIS A 335 6.64 -26.42 -3.26
C HIS A 335 6.39 -27.21 -1.99
N GLN A 336 6.92 -28.44 -1.91
CA GLN A 336 6.84 -29.31 -0.73
C GLN A 336 5.42 -29.45 -0.17
N LEU A 337 4.42 -29.51 -1.06
CA LEU A 337 3.02 -29.61 -0.66
C LEU A 337 2.77 -30.98 -0.03
N THR A 338 2.07 -30.97 1.10
CA THR A 338 1.75 -32.20 1.83
C THR A 338 0.88 -33.13 1.00
N ASP A 339 1.01 -34.42 1.27
CA ASP A 339 0.18 -35.47 0.69
C ASP A 339 -1.32 -35.21 0.79
N LYS A 340 -1.75 -34.66 1.93
CA LYS A 340 -3.15 -34.32 2.18
C LYS A 340 -3.58 -33.14 1.31
N GLN A 341 -2.78 -32.08 1.24
CA GLN A 341 -3.06 -30.92 0.37
C GLN A 341 -3.14 -31.36 -1.09
N PHE A 342 -2.22 -32.21 -1.53
CA PHE A 342 -2.21 -32.71 -2.90
C PHE A 342 -3.46 -33.52 -3.23
N VAL A 343 -3.75 -34.56 -2.45
CA VAL A 343 -4.90 -35.44 -2.69
C VAL A 343 -6.20 -34.66 -2.67
N TRP A 344 -6.40 -33.80 -1.67
CA TRP A 344 -7.62 -33.01 -1.57
C TRP A 344 -7.81 -32.07 -2.77
N THR A 345 -6.72 -31.45 -3.23
CA THR A 345 -6.73 -30.54 -4.37
C THR A 345 -6.99 -31.28 -5.68
N ALA A 346 -6.31 -32.41 -5.90
CA ALA A 346 -6.49 -33.26 -7.08
C ALA A 346 -7.90 -33.88 -7.13
N LEU A 347 -8.40 -34.37 -5.98
CA LEU A 347 -9.76 -34.88 -5.83
C LEU A 347 -10.79 -33.81 -6.20
N SER A 348 -10.63 -32.61 -5.66
CA SER A 348 -11.52 -31.48 -5.94
C SER A 348 -11.56 -31.13 -7.43
N ALA A 349 -10.40 -31.13 -8.10
CA ALA A 349 -10.31 -30.87 -9.53
C ALA A 349 -10.98 -31.97 -10.37
N ARG A 350 -10.63 -33.25 -10.12
CA ARG A 350 -11.18 -34.41 -10.83
C ARG A 350 -12.68 -34.57 -10.64
N ALA A 351 -13.19 -34.31 -9.43
CA ALA A 351 -14.62 -34.32 -9.15
C ALA A 351 -15.39 -33.27 -9.96
N ARG A 352 -14.82 -32.06 -10.13
CA ARG A 352 -15.43 -31.03 -10.99
C ARG A 352 -15.42 -31.40 -12.48
N LEU A 353 -14.43 -32.16 -12.93
CA LEU A 353 -14.38 -32.73 -14.28
C LEU A 353 -15.27 -33.98 -14.46
N LYS A 354 -15.91 -34.47 -13.37
CA LYS A 354 -16.68 -35.72 -13.33
C LYS A 354 -15.87 -36.96 -13.77
N GLN A 355 -14.57 -36.94 -13.53
CA GLN A 355 -13.65 -38.05 -13.84
C GLN A 355 -13.68 -39.09 -12.70
N TRP A 356 -14.81 -39.77 -12.52
CA TRP A 356 -15.04 -40.68 -11.39
C TRP A 356 -14.00 -41.81 -11.29
N ASN A 357 -13.60 -42.40 -12.42
CA ASN A 357 -12.56 -43.44 -12.44
C ASN A 357 -11.23 -42.94 -11.85
N GLY A 358 -10.84 -41.70 -12.16
CA GLY A 358 -9.64 -41.09 -11.62
C GLY A 358 -9.80 -40.65 -10.16
N VAL A 359 -11.03 -40.40 -9.70
CA VAL A 359 -11.33 -40.17 -8.28
C VAL A 359 -11.15 -41.47 -7.51
N ASP A 360 -11.73 -42.56 -8.01
CA ASP A 360 -11.64 -43.88 -7.39
C ASP A 360 -10.18 -44.34 -7.30
N GLU A 361 -9.42 -44.22 -8.39
CA GLU A 361 -7.99 -44.55 -8.42
C GLU A 361 -7.18 -43.75 -7.37
N LEU A 362 -7.45 -42.45 -7.24
CA LEU A 362 -6.75 -41.59 -6.28
C LEU A 362 -7.03 -42.00 -4.83
N LEU A 363 -8.26 -42.46 -4.55
CA LEU A 363 -8.67 -42.94 -3.23
C LEU A 363 -8.14 -44.35 -2.96
N THR A 364 -8.19 -45.27 -3.93
CA THR A 364 -7.72 -46.65 -3.76
C THR A 364 -6.21 -46.75 -3.61
N THR A 365 -5.45 -45.90 -4.30
CA THR A 365 -3.98 -45.91 -4.24
C THR A 365 -3.46 -45.52 -2.84
N LYS A 366 -4.26 -44.82 -2.01
CA LYS A 366 -3.89 -44.39 -0.65
C LYS A 366 -4.50 -45.20 0.50
N VAL A 367 -5.52 -46.02 0.27
CA VAL A 367 -6.04 -46.95 1.30
C VAL A 367 -4.95 -47.95 1.75
N ILE A 368 -3.92 -48.17 0.92
CA ILE A 368 -2.78 -49.04 1.26
C ILE A 368 -1.79 -48.37 2.23
N TYR A 369 -1.72 -47.03 2.30
CA TYR A 369 -0.76 -46.32 3.18
C TYR A 369 -1.35 -45.86 4.53
N LEU A 370 -2.64 -46.12 4.78
CA LEU A 370 -3.30 -45.85 6.08
C LEU A 370 -3.49 -47.13 6.93
N LYS A 371 -2.89 -48.25 6.50
CA LYS A 371 -2.81 -49.51 7.26
C LYS A 371 -1.36 -49.91 7.54
N THR A 372 -0.63 -49.06 8.25
CA THR A 372 0.58 -49.37 9.04
C THR A 372 0.80 -48.21 9.98
#